data_AF-A0A0F8GET5-F1
#
_entry.id   AF-A0A0F8GET5-F1
#
_cell.length_a   1.000
_cell.length_b   1.000
_cell.length_c   1.000
_cell.angle_alpha   90.00
_cell.angle_beta   90.00
_cell.angle_gamma   90.00
#
_symmetry.space_group_name_H-M   'P 1'
#
loop_
_entity.id
_entity.type
_entity.pdbx_description
1 polymer ?
#
loop_
_entity_poly.entity_id
_entity_poly.type
_entity_poly.pdbx_seq_one_letter_code
_entity_poly.pdbx_strand_id
1 'polypeptide(L)' 'MKSSSHTISLLAVIYLSLIFIPLACAEPVTIQYFHQKGCHDCEITDPIVDRIEAQYENMVITRIETS' A
#
# COMPACT_ATOMS: atom_id res chain seq x y z
N MET A 1 34.56 27.98 16.28
CA MET A 1 34.00 26.83 17.04
C MET A 1 32.54 27.00 17.42
N LYS A 2 32.09 28.18 17.90
CA LYS A 2 30.70 28.37 18.36
C LYS A 2 29.64 28.23 17.24
N SER A 3 29.86 28.82 16.05
CA SER A 3 28.92 28.69 14.92
C SER A 3 28.87 27.28 14.33
N SER A 4 30.02 26.61 14.18
CA SER A 4 30.11 25.22 13.69
C SER A 4 29.39 24.23 14.61
N SER A 5 29.40 24.48 15.93
CA SER A 5 28.67 23.67 16.91
C SER A 5 27.15 23.83 16.74
N HIS A 6 26.67 25.05 16.49
CA HIS A 6 25.25 25.29 16.24
C HIS A 6 24.76 24.65 14.94
N THR A 7 25.55 24.69 13.86
CA THR A 7 25.20 24.03 12.60
C THR A 7 25.15 22.51 12.74
N ILE A 8 26.07 21.91 13.49
CA ILE A 8 26.06 20.47 13.77
C ILE A 8 24.83 20.09 14.59
N SER A 9 24.50 20.88 15.62
CA SER A 9 23.32 20.63 16.46
C SER A 9 22.02 20.76 15.66
N LEU A 10 21.94 21.72 14.74
CA LEU A 10 20.78 21.89 13.85
C LEU A 10 20.62 20.68 12.92
N LEU A 11 21.71 20.23 12.29
CA LEU A 11 21.72 19.06 11.42
C LEU A 11 21.34 17.79 12.18
N ALA A 12 21.82 17.63 13.41
CA ALA A 12 21.46 16.51 14.27
C ALA A 12 19.95 16.50 14.59
N VAL A 13 19.36 17.66 14.91
CA VAL A 13 17.91 17.78 15.16
C VAL A 13 17.10 17.47 13.91
N ILE A 14 17.51 17.98 12.75
CA ILE A 14 16.85 17.69 11.47
C ILE A 14 16.91 16.19 11.17
N TYR A 15 18.09 15.58 11.30
CA TYR A 15 18.26 14.15 11.07
C TYR A 15 17.42 13.30 12.04
N LEU A 16 17.41 13.66 13.32
CA LEU A 16 16.57 13.00 14.32
C LEU A 16 15.08 13.13 13.94
N SER A 17 14.64 14.33 13.54
CA SER A 17 13.26 14.58 13.16
C SER A 17 12.83 13.77 11.95
N LEU A 18 13.71 13.57 10.96
CA LEU A 18 13.44 12.74 9.78
C LEU A 18 13.29 11.25 10.12
N ILE A 19 14.02 10.75 11.13
CA ILE A 19 13.86 9.36 11.63
C ILE A 19 12.50 9.16 12.31
N PHE A 20 11.99 10.20 12.96
CA PHE A 20 10.69 10.16 13.63
C PHE A 20 9.50 10.48 12.72
N ILE A 21 9.72 10.75 11.42
CA ILE A 21 8.61 10.80 10.47
C ILE A 21 8.20 9.36 10.22
N PRO A 22 7.04 8.88 10.73
CA PRO A 22 6.51 7.63 10.25
C PRO A 22 6.36 7.79 8.74
N LEU A 23 7.04 6.92 7.99
CA LEU A 23 6.72 6.73 6.58
C LEU A 23 5.24 6.39 6.56
N ALA A 24 4.39 7.38 6.29
CA ALA A 24 2.97 7.22 6.08
C ALA A 24 2.80 6.56 4.71
N CYS A 25 3.32 5.34 4.59
CA CYS A 25 2.95 4.43 3.53
C CYS A 25 1.48 4.13 3.76
N ALA A 26 0.64 4.47 2.79
CA ALA A 26 -0.75 4.02 2.83
C ALA A 26 -0.72 2.49 2.83
N GLU A 27 -1.27 1.88 3.88
CA GLU A 27 -1.46 0.44 3.92
C GLU A 27 -2.18 -0.02 2.64
N PRO A 28 -1.79 -1.15 2.05
CA PRO A 28 -2.41 -1.63 0.83
C PRO A 28 -3.91 -1.86 1.05
N VAL A 29 -4.72 -1.48 0.06
CA VAL A 29 -6.16 -1.70 0.12
C VAL A 29 -6.41 -3.20 -0.10
N THR A 30 -7.07 -3.84 0.86
CA THR A 30 -7.42 -5.26 0.79
C THR A 30 -8.87 -5.45 0.35
N ILE A 31 -9.09 -6.25 -0.69
CA ILE A 31 -10.42 -6.59 -1.22
C ILE A 31 -10.60 -8.10 -1.14
N GLN A 32 -11.75 -8.56 -0.65
CA GLN A 32 -12.15 -9.96 -0.72
C GLN A 32 -13.15 -10.13 -1.87
N TYR A 33 -12.80 -10.95 -2.84
CA TYR A 33 -13.64 -11.26 -4.00
C TYR A 33 -14.15 -12.70 -3.88
N PHE A 34 -15.44 -12.84 -3.61
CA PHE A 34 -16.11 -14.13 -3.51
C PHE A 34 -16.62 -14.53 -4.89
N HIS A 35 -16.25 -15.73 -5.34
CA HIS A 35 -16.64 -16.22 -6.67
C HIS A 35 -16.91 -17.73 -6.65
N GLN A 36 -17.52 -18.22 -7.72
CA GLN A 36 -17.90 -19.62 -7.86
C GLN A 36 -17.67 -20.10 -9.30
N LYS A 37 -17.13 -21.31 -9.50
CA LYS A 37 -17.06 -21.92 -10.84
C LYS A 37 -18.44 -22.19 -11.42
N GLY A 38 -18.62 -21.88 -12.70
CA GLY A 38 -19.89 -22.06 -13.41
C GLY A 38 -20.95 -21.00 -13.08
N CYS A 39 -20.59 -19.97 -12.31
CA CYS A 39 -21.40 -18.78 -12.10
C CYS A 39 -21.24 -17.85 -13.30
N HIS A 40 -22.30 -17.69 -14.09
CA HIS A 40 -22.29 -16.87 -15.30
C HIS A 40 -21.85 -15.42 -15.03
N ASP A 41 -22.37 -14.82 -13.97
CA ASP A 41 -22.04 -13.44 -13.62
C ASP A 41 -20.58 -13.33 -13.15
N CYS A 42 -20.08 -14.34 -12.44
CA CYS A 42 -18.70 -14.41 -11.99
C CYS A 42 -17.72 -14.52 -13.17
N GLU A 43 -18.04 -15.33 -14.17
CA GLU A 43 -17.25 -15.45 -15.40
C GLU A 43 -17.16 -14.11 -16.18
N ILE A 44 -18.20 -13.28 -16.10
CA ILE A 44 -18.21 -11.94 -16.67
C ILE A 44 -17.38 -10.96 -15.82
N THR A 45 -17.42 -11.07 -14.49
CA THR A 45 -16.72 -10.14 -13.59
C THR A 45 -15.26 -10.49 -13.34
N ASP A 46 -14.86 -11.75 -13.42
CA ASP A 46 -13.49 -12.23 -13.25
C ASP A 46 -12.45 -11.42 -14.07
N PRO A 47 -12.62 -11.19 -15.39
CA PRO A 47 -11.68 -10.38 -16.16
C PRO A 47 -11.66 -8.90 -15.75
N ILE A 48 -12.75 -8.40 -15.14
CA ILE A 48 -12.79 -7.04 -14.58
C ILE A 48 -11.93 -6.99 -13.31
N VAL A 49 -12.04 -8.00 -12.44
CA VAL A 49 -11.22 -8.13 -11.23
C VAL A 49 -9.74 -8.28 -11.58
N ASP A 50 -9.40 -9.09 -12.58
CA ASP A 50 -8.03 -9.25 -13.09
C ASP A 50 -7.43 -7.91 -13.55
N ARG A 51 -8.24 -7.09 -14.26
CA ARG A 51 -7.80 -5.77 -14.71
C ARG A 51 -7.58 -4.80 -13.54
N ILE A 52 -8.45 -4.84 -12.52
CA ILE A 52 -8.31 -4.00 -11.33
C ILE A 52 -7.02 -4.40 -10.58
N GLU A 53 -6.76 -5.70 -10.41
CA GLU A 53 -5.54 -6.22 -9.79
C GLU A 53 -4.27 -5.79 -10.53
N ALA A 54 -4.28 -5.83 -11.87
CA ALA A 54 -3.13 -5.39 -12.68
C ALA A 54 -2.92 -3.87 -12.70
N GLN A 55 -3.96 -3.06 -12.42
CA GLN A 55 -3.90 -1.61 -12.55
C GLN A 55 -3.38 -0.90 -11.30
N TYR A 56 -3.53 -1.48 -10.11
CA TYR A 56 -3.21 -0.82 -8.84
C TYR A 56 -2.14 -1.59 -8.05
N GLU A 57 -0.92 -1.02 -7.97
CA GLU A 57 0.22 -1.65 -7.29
C GLU A 57 0.05 -1.78 -5.77
N ASN A 58 -0.73 -0.89 -5.13
CA ASN A 58 -0.95 -0.88 -3.68
C ASN A 58 -2.30 -1.50 -3.27
N MET A 59 -2.75 -2.51 -4.02
CA MET A 59 -4.01 -3.20 -3.76
C MET A 59 -3.78 -4.72 -3.76
N VAL A 60 -4.44 -5.40 -2.83
CA VAL A 60 -4.38 -6.87 -2.70
C VAL A 60 -5.79 -7.42 -2.80
N ILE A 61 -6.05 -8.23 -3.83
CA ILE A 61 -7.33 -8.94 -3.99
C ILE A 61 -7.16 -10.38 -3.54
N THR A 62 -7.93 -10.78 -2.53
CA THR A 62 -8.02 -12.18 -2.09
C THR A 62 -9.24 -12.81 -2.73
N ARG A 63 -9.04 -13.83 -3.56
CA ARG A 63 -10.13 -14.59 -4.19
C ARG A 63 -10.55 -15.74 -3.29
N ILE A 64 -11.85 -15.83 -3.02
CA ILE A 64 -12.44 -16.82 -2.13
C ILE A 64 -13.47 -17.60 -2.94
N GLU A 65 -13.19 -18.88 -3.17
CA GLU A 65 -14.12 -19.77 -3.87
C GLU A 65 -15.21 -20.26 -2.91
N THR A 66 -16.47 -20.11 -3.31
CA THR A 66 -17.64 -20.39 -2.44
C THR A 66 -18.36 -21.71 -2.76
N SER A 67 -17.76 -22.60 -3.57
CA SER A 67 -18.29 -23.95 -3.88
C SER A 67 -17.23 -25.04 -3.81
#